data_AF-A0A355DIW1-F1
#
_entry.id   AF-A0A355DIW1-F1
#
_cell.length_a   1.000
_cell.length_b   1.000
_cell.length_c   1.000
_cell.angle_alpha   90.00
_cell.angle_beta   90.00
_cell.angle_gamma   90.00
#
_symmetry.space_group_name_H-M   'P 1'
#
loop_
_entity.id
_entity.type
_entity.pdbx_description
1 polymer ?
#
loop_
_entity_poly.entity_id
_entity_poly.type
_entity_poly.pdbx_seq_one_letter_code
_entity_poly.pdbx_strand_id
1 'polypeptide(L)' 'SLEMSKEQLVQRLLASEAGIESNYLRSGRISQNQWEPLSKALGTLSELPIFIDDT' A
#
# COMPACT_ATOMS: atom_id res chain seq x y z
N SER A 1 -0.99 22.33 6.91
CA SER A 1 -0.58 21.08 6.26
C SER A 1 -1.05 19.89 7.08
N LEU A 2 -2.35 19.58 6.99
CA LEU A 2 -2.93 18.31 7.48
C LEU A 2 -3.01 17.28 6.32
N GLU A 3 -2.30 17.55 5.24
CA GLU A 3 -2.37 16.83 3.98
C GLU A 3 -1.36 15.68 4.00
N MET A 4 -1.61 14.67 4.83
CA MET A 4 -1.10 13.34 4.47
C MET A 4 -2.07 12.83 3.41
N SER A 5 -1.67 12.86 2.13
CA SER A 5 -2.52 12.36 1.04
C SER A 5 -2.97 10.94 1.38
N LYS A 6 -4.28 10.65 1.26
CA LYS A 6 -4.87 9.30 1.32
C LYS A 6 -4.00 8.20 0.70
N GLU A 7 -3.33 8.53 -0.40
CA GLU A 7 -2.36 7.68 -1.10
C GLU A 7 -1.19 7.24 -0.21
N GLN A 8 -0.64 8.13 0.63
CA GLN A 8 0.42 7.79 1.59
C GLN A 8 -0.05 6.83 2.68
N LEU A 9 -1.32 6.93 3.10
CA LEU A 9 -1.91 6.07 4.11
C LEU A 9 -2.17 4.67 3.55
N VAL A 10 -2.72 4.60 2.33
CA VAL A 10 -2.84 3.35 1.56
C VAL A 10 -1.47 2.74 1.29
N GLN A 11 -0.47 3.54 0.93
CA GLN A 11 0.90 3.05 0.71
C GLN A 11 1.49 2.40 1.96
N ARG A 12 1.21 2.96 3.13
CA ARG A 12 1.66 2.41 4.42
C ARG A 12 0.93 1.12 4.77
N LEU A 13 -0.38 1.08 4.60
CA LEU A 13 -1.18 -0.13 4.77
C LEU A 13 -0.69 -1.24 3.86
N LEU A 14 -0.50 -0.93 2.57
CA LEU A 14 -0.01 -1.87 1.58
C LEU A 14 1.42 -2.34 1.86
N ALA A 15 2.32 -1.44 2.25
CA ALA A 15 3.68 -1.77 2.68
C ALA A 15 3.67 -2.73 3.88
N SER A 16 2.81 -2.45 4.86
CA SER A 16 2.67 -3.25 6.07
C SER A 16 2.12 -4.63 5.79
N GLU A 17 1.10 -4.74 4.92
CA GLU A 17 0.47 -6.02 4.57
C GLU A 17 1.35 -6.85 3.64
N ALA A 18 2.02 -6.23 2.67
CA ALA A 18 2.92 -6.91 1.75
C ALA A 18 4.29 -7.25 2.36
N GLY A 19 4.63 -6.69 3.52
CA GLY A 19 5.96 -6.81 4.12
C GLY A 19 7.08 -6.17 3.30
N ILE A 20 6.76 -5.14 2.51
CA ILE A 20 7.68 -4.43 1.62
C ILE A 20 7.92 -3.04 2.18
N GLU A 21 9.17 -2.56 2.22
CA GLU A 21 9.40 -1.19 2.67
C GLU A 21 8.69 -0.17 1.77
N SER A 22 8.12 0.85 2.40
CA SER A 22 7.38 1.93 1.74
C SER A 22 8.22 2.64 0.67
N ASN A 23 9.54 2.66 0.83
CA ASN A 23 10.46 3.28 -0.13
C ASN A 23 10.53 2.51 -1.47
N TYR A 24 10.40 1.18 -1.47
CA TYR A 24 10.31 0.39 -2.70
C TYR A 24 9.00 0.64 -3.43
N LEU A 25 7.90 0.75 -2.69
CA LEU A 25 6.59 1.09 -3.27
C LEU A 25 6.60 2.50 -3.87
N ARG A 26 7.20 3.47 -3.18
CA ARG A 26 7.29 4.86 -3.65
C ARG A 26 8.22 5.00 -4.86
N SER A 27 9.31 4.25 -4.89
CA SER A 27 10.27 4.28 -6.00
C SER A 27 9.90 3.40 -7.20
N GLY A 28 8.83 2.59 -7.08
CA GLY A 28 8.43 1.62 -8.11
C GLY A 28 9.43 0.48 -8.31
N ARG A 29 10.40 0.33 -7.40
CA ARG A 29 11.47 -0.69 -7.48
C ARG A 29 11.03 -1.98 -6.81
N ILE A 30 10.02 -2.62 -7.37
CA ILE A 30 9.50 -3.89 -6.86
C ILE A 30 10.15 -5.03 -7.64
N SER A 31 10.88 -5.89 -6.94
CA SER A 31 11.45 -7.10 -7.54
C SER A 31 10.34 -8.09 -7.89
N GLN A 32 10.54 -8.98 -8.88
CA GLN A 32 9.54 -10.00 -9.22
C GLN A 32 9.11 -10.85 -8.00
N ASN A 33 10.06 -11.17 -7.11
CA ASN A 33 9.79 -11.92 -5.89
C ASN A 33 8.95 -11.14 -4.86
N GLN A 34 8.86 -9.81 -5.00
CA GLN A 34 8.03 -8.94 -4.17
C GLN A 34 6.67 -8.66 -4.82
N TRP A 35 6.49 -8.98 -6.11
CA TRP A 35 5.25 -8.76 -6.83
C TRP A 35 4.12 -9.69 -6.36
N GLU A 36 4.46 -10.94 -6.03
CA GLU A 36 3.53 -11.92 -5.49
C GLU A 36 2.93 -11.51 -4.13
N PRO A 37 3.73 -11.17 -3.09
CA PRO A 37 3.19 -10.70 -1.82
C PRO A 37 2.46 -9.35 -1.96
N LEU A 38 2.91 -8.47 -2.86
CA LEU A 38 2.23 -7.21 -3.15
C LEU A 38 0.83 -7.43 -3.73
N SER A 39 0.71 -8.30 -4.74
CA SER A 39 -0.57 -8.60 -5.39
C SER A 39 -1.54 -9.25 -4.41
N LYS A 40 -1.04 -10.13 -3.53
CA LYS A 40 -1.84 -10.74 -2.47
C LYS A 40 -2.34 -9.70 -1.46
N ALA A 41 -1.45 -8.82 -0.99
CA ALA A 41 -1.80 -7.73 -0.08
C ALA A 41 -2.82 -6.76 -0.69
N LEU A 42 -2.69 -6.45 -1.98
CA LEU A 42 -3.69 -5.65 -2.72
C LEU A 42 -5.05 -6.34 -2.77
N GLY A 43 -5.09 -7.65 -3.03
CA GLY A 43 -6.31 -8.44 -2.99
C GLY A 43 -6.99 -8.36 -1.62
N THR A 44 -6.23 -8.64 -0.56
CA THR A 44 -6.72 -8.56 0.82
C THR A 44 -7.25 -7.16 1.16
N LEU A 45 -6.49 -6.10 0.87
CA LEU A 45 -6.92 -4.73 1.12
C LEU A 45 -8.15 -4.32 0.30
N SER A 46 -8.30 -4.86 -0.91
CA SER A 46 -9.47 -4.60 -1.76
C SER A 46 -10.74 -5.32 -1.27
N GLU A 47 -10.60 -6.44 -0.56
CA GLU A 47 -11.71 -7.18 0.04
C GLU A 47 -12.13 -6.62 1.41
N LEU A 48 -11.25 -5.85 2.06
CA LEU A 48 -11.55 -5.20 3.32
C LEU A 48 -12.43 -3.96 3.11
N PRO A 49 -13.45 -3.73 3.97
CA PRO A 49 -14.29 -2.54 3.91
C PRO A 49 -13.56 -1.32 4.48
N ILE A 50 -12.46 -0.92 3.84
CA ILE A 50 -11.65 0.25 4.19
C ILE A 50 -12.20 1.45 3.42
N PHE A 51 -12.90 2.33 4.12
CA PHE A 51 -13.37 3.61 3.58
C PHE A 51 -12.40 4.70 4.02
N ILE A 52 -11.72 5.33 3.06
CA ILE A 52 -10.87 6.50 3.32
C ILE A 52 -11.69 7.73 2.94
N ASP A 53 -12.25 8.39 3.96
CA ASP A 53 -12.97 9.66 3.81
C ASP A 53 -11.94 10.81 3.85
N ASP A 54 -11.93 11.62 2.79
CA ASP A 54 -10.98 12.71 2.54
C ASP A 54 -11.78 13.99 2.39
N THR A 55 -12.40 14.42 3.51
CA THR A 55 -13.07 15.73 3.66
C THR A 55 -12.26 16.65 4.56
#